data_AF-A0A4C1S8B3-F1
#
_entry.id   AF-A0A4C1S8B3-F1
#
_cell.length_a   1.000
_cell.length_b   1.000
_cell.length_c   1.000
_cell.angle_alpha   90.00
_cell.angle_beta   90.00
_cell.angle_gamma   90.00
#
_symmetry.space_group_name_H-M   'P 1'
#
loop_
_entity.id
_entity.type
_entity.pdbx_description
1 polymer ?
#
loop_
_entity_poly.entity_id
_entity_poly.type
_entity_poly.pdbx_seq_one_letter_code
_entity_poly.pdbx_strand_id
1 'polypeptide(L)'
;MSINRFRFLIHALRFDDITDREQRRELDKMAPIRQIVELVTNNCRNNYVPSDYLTLDEQLVGFRGRCGFIMYIPNKPDKFGIKIFMVLDTKYPYVYNFEIYVGAQPESPFQKSNKVNDVVHRILDPLHGLGCNVSMDNYFTNLPLAKELLAKKITIVGTMKANRPEIPKEFKASKSRTSKSSLFGF
;
A
#
# COMPACT_ATOMS: atom_id res chain seq x y z
N MET A 1 28.89 -18.73 -12.57
CA MET A 1 29.18 -17.41 -13.19
C MET A 1 30.38 -16.80 -12.49
N SER A 2 31.31 -16.15 -13.20
CA SER A 2 32.46 -15.50 -12.55
C SER A 2 32.04 -14.21 -11.83
N ILE A 3 32.79 -13.80 -10.81
CA ILE A 3 32.55 -12.54 -10.07
C ILE A 3 32.55 -11.32 -11.00
N ASN A 4 33.45 -11.30 -11.99
CA ASN A 4 33.53 -10.21 -12.97
C ASN A 4 32.27 -10.14 -13.83
N ARG A 5 31.75 -11.30 -14.28
CA ARG A 5 30.52 -11.35 -15.06
C ARG A 5 29.31 -10.92 -14.24
N PHE A 6 29.23 -11.34 -12.97
CA PHE A 6 28.16 -10.93 -12.06
C PHE A 6 28.14 -9.41 -11.84
N ARG A 7 29.31 -8.81 -11.52
CA ARG A 7 29.45 -7.35 -11.34
C ARG A 7 29.12 -6.55 -12.60
N PHE A 8 29.51 -7.07 -13.77
CA PHE A 8 29.15 -6.43 -15.03
C PHE A 8 27.63 -6.43 -15.24
N LEU A 9 26.98 -7.58 -15.05
CA LEU A 9 25.54 -7.71 -15.25
C LEU A 9 24.73 -6.83 -14.31
N ILE A 10 25.04 -6.82 -13.01
CA ILE A 10 24.27 -6.06 -12.02
C ILE A 10 24.31 -4.54 -12.29
N HIS A 11 25.38 -4.01 -12.88
CA HIS A 11 25.47 -2.60 -13.29
C HIS A 11 24.74 -2.29 -14.61
N ALA A 12 24.59 -3.28 -15.48
CA ALA A 12 24.02 -3.13 -16.82
C ALA A 12 22.51 -3.42 -16.90
N LEU A 13 21.91 -4.01 -15.85
CA LEU A 13 20.47 -4.33 -15.83
C LEU A 13 19.60 -3.08 -16.01
N ARG A 14 18.65 -3.15 -16.94
CA ARG A 14 17.64 -2.11 -17.22
C ARG A 14 16.29 -2.78 -17.42
N PHE A 15 15.22 -2.07 -17.11
CA PHE A 15 13.82 -2.54 -17.21
C PHE A 15 12.97 -1.61 -18.08
N ASP A 16 13.63 -0.84 -18.94
CA ASP A 16 13.00 0.16 -19.79
C ASP A 16 13.79 0.36 -21.08
N ASP A 17 13.14 0.96 -22.09
CA ASP A 17 13.81 1.36 -23.32
C ASP A 17 14.52 2.70 -23.13
N ILE A 18 15.75 2.82 -23.63
CA ILE A 18 16.52 4.05 -23.56
C ILE A 18 16.04 5.10 -24.56
N THR A 19 15.42 4.68 -25.67
CA THR A 19 15.07 5.59 -26.77
C THR A 19 13.95 6.56 -26.42
N ASP A 20 13.06 6.18 -25.50
CA ASP A 20 11.89 6.96 -25.08
C ASP A 20 11.96 7.41 -23.60
N ARG A 21 13.07 7.10 -22.91
CA ARG A 21 13.20 7.25 -21.46
C ARG A 21 12.94 8.67 -20.98
N GLU A 22 13.53 9.67 -21.62
CA GLU A 22 13.42 11.06 -21.19
C GLU A 22 11.96 11.54 -21.27
N GLN A 23 11.26 11.22 -22.36
CA GLN A 23 9.83 11.54 -22.54
C GLN A 23 8.97 10.85 -21.47
N ARG A 24 9.22 9.57 -21.17
CA ARG A 24 8.45 8.86 -20.14
C ARG A 24 8.67 9.41 -18.74
N ARG A 25 9.89 9.90 -18.43
CA ARG A 25 10.22 10.47 -17.11
C ARG A 25 9.53 11.80 -16.85
N GLU A 26 9.17 12.55 -17.89
CA GLU A 26 8.36 13.76 -17.76
C GLU A 26 6.92 13.45 -17.31
N LEU A 27 6.42 12.25 -17.62
CA LEU A 27 5.06 11.83 -17.30
C LEU A 27 4.98 10.97 -16.03
N ASP A 28 5.98 10.12 -15.77
CA ASP A 28 5.98 9.14 -14.68
C ASP A 28 7.33 9.04 -13.99
N LYS A 29 7.38 9.39 -12.69
CA LYS A 29 8.59 9.21 -11.86
C LYS A 29 9.03 7.74 -11.77
N MET A 30 8.11 6.79 -11.94
CA MET A 30 8.38 5.36 -11.90
C MET A 30 8.69 4.77 -13.28
N ALA A 31 8.79 5.59 -14.34
CA ALA A 31 8.99 5.15 -15.72
C ALA A 31 10.06 4.06 -15.90
N PRO A 32 11.24 4.10 -15.24
CA PRO A 32 12.28 3.08 -15.45
C PRO A 32 11.92 1.66 -15.00
N ILE A 33 10.87 1.50 -14.17
CA ILE A 33 10.43 0.19 -13.65
C ILE A 33 8.92 -0.03 -13.80
N ARG A 34 8.20 0.89 -14.46
CA ARG A 34 6.73 0.86 -14.62
C ARG A 34 6.23 -0.48 -15.15
N GLN A 35 6.79 -0.90 -16.28
CA GLN A 35 6.35 -2.11 -16.98
C GLN A 35 6.58 -3.37 -16.14
N ILE A 36 7.76 -3.51 -15.52
CA ILE A 36 8.07 -4.69 -14.72
C ILE A 36 7.23 -4.75 -13.43
N VAL A 37 6.97 -3.60 -12.80
CA VAL A 37 6.09 -3.53 -11.62
C VAL A 37 4.68 -3.96 -11.99
N GLU A 38 4.11 -3.41 -13.06
CA GLU A 38 2.76 -3.77 -13.51
C GLU A 38 2.66 -5.25 -13.91
N LEU A 39 3.67 -5.77 -14.59
CA LEU A 39 3.75 -7.19 -14.93
C LEU A 39 3.71 -8.07 -13.67
N VAL A 40 4.55 -7.75 -12.67
CA VAL A 40 4.59 -8.51 -11.41
C VAL A 40 3.27 -8.39 -10.66
N THR A 41 2.72 -7.19 -10.50
CA THR A 41 1.44 -6.96 -9.82
C THR A 41 0.28 -7.67 -10.52
N ASN A 42 0.26 -7.70 -11.85
CA ASN A 42 -0.76 -8.44 -12.62
C ASN A 42 -0.62 -9.95 -12.42
N ASN A 43 0.62 -10.47 -12.45
CA ASN A 43 0.87 -11.88 -12.23
C ASN A 43 0.48 -12.31 -10.81
N CYS A 44 0.75 -11.51 -9.78
CA CYS A 44 0.30 -11.77 -8.42
C CYS A 44 -1.23 -11.97 -8.35
N ARG A 45 -1.99 -11.09 -9.00
CA ARG A 45 -3.46 -11.15 -9.00
C ARG A 45 -4.02 -12.32 -9.81
N ASN A 46 -3.42 -12.62 -10.96
CA ASN A 46 -3.96 -13.61 -11.90
C ASN A 46 -3.65 -15.06 -11.51
N ASN A 47 -2.65 -15.30 -10.66
CA ASN A 47 -2.18 -16.64 -10.31
C ASN A 47 -2.60 -17.09 -8.90
N TYR A 48 -3.44 -16.32 -8.20
CA TYR A 48 -3.86 -16.64 -6.85
C TYR A 48 -5.30 -16.17 -6.59
N VAL A 49 -6.10 -17.06 -6.01
CA VAL A 49 -7.43 -16.71 -5.50
C VAL A 49 -7.29 -16.42 -4.01
N PRO A 50 -7.59 -15.19 -3.55
CA PRO A 50 -7.46 -14.84 -2.14
C PRO A 50 -8.46 -15.61 -1.28
N SER A 51 -8.05 -15.89 -0.04
CA SER A 51 -8.92 -16.45 0.99
C SER A 51 -9.83 -15.38 1.60
N ASP A 52 -10.60 -15.77 2.62
CA ASP A 52 -11.59 -14.91 3.26
C ASP A 52 -10.96 -13.71 4.01
N TYR A 53 -9.68 -13.81 4.39
CA TYR A 53 -9.00 -12.84 5.26
C TYR A 53 -7.69 -12.33 4.66
N LEU A 54 -7.64 -11.02 4.46
CA LEU A 54 -6.48 -10.30 3.96
C LEU A 54 -6.03 -9.22 4.95
N THR A 55 -4.82 -8.73 4.76
CA THR A 55 -4.25 -7.60 5.49
C THR A 55 -3.73 -6.55 4.52
N LEU A 56 -3.97 -5.28 4.84
CA LEU A 56 -3.42 -4.12 4.15
C LEU A 56 -2.45 -3.38 5.08
N ASP A 57 -1.20 -3.27 4.64
CA ASP A 57 -0.16 -2.56 5.38
C ASP A 57 0.89 -1.97 4.41
N GLU A 58 1.91 -1.35 4.97
CA GLU A 58 3.02 -0.70 4.27
C GLU A 58 4.37 -1.36 4.54
N GLN A 59 5.09 -1.62 3.46
CA GLN A 59 6.49 -2.00 3.48
C GLN A 59 7.37 -0.80 3.12
N LEU A 60 8.51 -0.67 3.80
CA LEU A 60 9.55 0.29 3.44
C LEU A 60 10.79 -0.48 2.98
N VAL A 61 11.11 -0.39 1.70
CA VAL A 61 12.32 -1.00 1.14
C VAL A 61 13.48 -0.03 1.28
N GLY A 62 14.45 -0.37 2.15
CA GLY A 62 15.58 0.49 2.49
C GLY A 62 16.37 0.94 1.25
N PHE A 63 16.48 2.25 1.05
CA PHE A 63 17.22 2.83 -0.07
C PHE A 63 17.63 4.27 0.25
N ARG A 64 18.92 4.58 0.04
CA ARG A 64 19.52 5.91 0.33
C ARG A 64 20.12 6.58 -0.91
N GLY A 65 19.90 6.03 -2.10
CA GLY A 65 20.38 6.62 -3.34
C GLY A 65 19.56 7.84 -3.77
N ARG A 66 19.84 8.38 -4.96
CA ARG A 66 19.04 9.48 -5.52
C ARG A 66 17.78 8.92 -6.17
N CYS A 67 16.64 9.10 -5.51
CA CYS A 67 15.33 8.76 -6.05
C CYS A 67 14.30 9.80 -5.58
N GLY A 68 13.45 10.27 -6.50
CA GLY A 68 12.52 11.39 -6.27
C GLY A 68 11.30 11.08 -5.39
N PHE A 69 11.22 9.85 -4.87
CA PHE A 69 10.10 9.37 -4.04
C PHE A 69 10.58 8.51 -2.85
N ILE A 70 11.79 8.79 -2.36
CA ILE A 70 12.23 8.25 -1.07
C ILE A 70 11.41 8.86 0.05
N MET A 71 10.97 8.03 0.97
CA MET A 71 10.25 8.41 2.17
C MET A 71 11.14 8.24 3.40
N TYR A 72 11.00 9.19 4.34
CA TYR A 72 11.57 9.09 5.67
C TYR A 72 10.50 8.62 6.66
N ILE A 73 10.71 7.46 7.31
CA ILE A 73 9.81 6.90 8.32
C ILE A 73 10.61 6.61 9.61
N PRO A 74 10.53 7.48 10.64
CA PRO A 74 11.40 7.41 11.82
C PRO A 74 11.34 6.08 12.58
N ASN A 75 10.17 5.44 12.59
CA ASN A 75 9.87 4.27 13.41
C ASN A 75 10.18 2.93 12.70
N LYS A 76 10.71 2.95 11.47
CA LYS A 76 11.13 1.74 10.75
C LYS A 76 12.64 1.52 10.96
N PRO A 77 13.12 0.25 10.93
CA PRO A 77 14.55 -0.06 11.09
C PRO A 77 15.44 0.70 10.11
N ASP A 78 15.09 0.61 8.82
CA ASP A 78 15.60 1.52 7.79
C ASP A 78 14.72 2.75 7.73
N LYS A 79 15.25 3.91 8.08
CA LYS A 79 14.46 5.14 8.13
C LYS A 79 14.21 5.76 6.76
N PHE A 80 15.01 5.43 5.75
CA PHE A 80 14.92 5.98 4.39
C PHE A 80 14.71 4.84 3.40
N GLY A 81 13.67 4.96 2.56
CA GLY A 81 13.40 3.93 1.56
C GLY A 81 12.23 4.24 0.65
N ILE A 82 11.90 3.26 -0.19
CA ILE A 82 10.74 3.30 -1.08
C ILE A 82 9.56 2.71 -0.32
N LYS A 83 8.50 3.50 -0.12
CA LYS A 83 7.27 3.05 0.54
C LYS A 83 6.38 2.30 -0.46
N ILE A 84 5.89 1.12 -0.07
CA ILE A 84 5.01 0.27 -0.87
C ILE A 84 3.81 -0.09 -0.02
N PHE A 85 2.61 0.15 -0.52
CA PHE A 85 1.37 -0.36 0.07
C PHE A 85 1.12 -1.75 -0.46
N MET A 86 0.79 -2.72 0.40
CA MET A 86 0.60 -4.11 -0.01
C MET A 86 -0.63 -4.73 0.63
N VAL A 87 -1.30 -5.58 -0.14
CA VAL A 87 -2.40 -6.42 0.30
C VAL A 87 -1.91 -7.86 0.28
N LEU A 88 -1.95 -8.52 1.43
CA LEU A 88 -1.52 -9.90 1.58
C LEU A 88 -2.66 -10.76 2.10
N ASP A 89 -2.68 -12.02 1.67
CA ASP A 89 -3.51 -13.04 2.27
C ASP A 89 -2.91 -13.48 3.62
N THR A 90 -3.77 -13.65 4.63
CA THR A 90 -3.33 -14.01 6.00
C THR A 90 -3.22 -15.52 6.23
N LYS A 91 -3.99 -16.34 5.50
CA LYS A 91 -3.97 -17.80 5.59
C LYS A 91 -2.73 -18.36 4.92
N TYR A 92 -2.42 -17.82 3.75
CA TYR A 92 -1.18 -18.10 3.02
C TYR A 92 -0.51 -16.76 2.76
N PRO A 93 0.64 -16.44 3.42
CA PRO A 93 1.33 -15.15 3.30
C PRO A 93 1.79 -14.80 1.87
N TYR A 94 0.82 -14.47 1.02
CA TYR A 94 0.95 -14.24 -0.41
C TYR A 94 0.60 -12.78 -0.69
N VAL A 95 1.48 -12.10 -1.43
CA VAL A 95 1.22 -10.72 -1.86
C VAL A 95 0.23 -10.77 -3.02
N TYR A 96 -1.03 -10.42 -2.75
CA TYR A 96 -2.08 -10.41 -3.75
C TYR A 96 -1.98 -9.17 -4.66
N ASN A 97 -1.79 -7.98 -4.06
CA ASN A 97 -1.69 -6.72 -4.79
C ASN A 97 -0.76 -5.73 -4.07
N PHE A 98 -0.15 -4.80 -4.80
CA PHE A 98 0.67 -3.74 -4.20
C PHE A 98 0.74 -2.48 -5.08
N GLU A 99 0.97 -1.33 -4.44
CA GLU A 99 1.16 -0.03 -5.10
C GLU A 99 2.38 0.68 -4.50
N ILE A 100 3.33 1.11 -5.36
CA ILE A 100 4.50 1.89 -4.93
C ILE A 100 4.09 3.36 -4.74
N TYR A 101 4.41 3.92 -3.58
CA TYR A 101 4.20 5.33 -3.33
C TYR A 101 5.28 6.17 -4.03
N VAL A 102 4.85 6.99 -4.99
CA VAL A 102 5.74 7.81 -5.84
C VAL A 102 5.66 9.31 -5.51
N GLY A 103 4.95 9.67 -4.44
CA GLY A 103 4.69 11.07 -4.09
C GLY A 103 3.89 11.81 -5.17
N ALA A 104 4.01 13.13 -5.21
CA ALA A 104 3.34 13.95 -6.22
C ALA A 104 3.91 13.64 -7.61
N GLN A 105 3.05 13.25 -8.54
CA GLN A 105 3.41 13.00 -9.94
C GLN A 105 3.12 14.24 -10.80
N PRO A 106 3.82 14.40 -11.94
CA PRO A 106 3.47 15.37 -12.98
C PRO A 106 2.02 15.20 -13.45
N GLU A 107 1.44 16.22 -14.07
CA GLU A 107 0.13 16.11 -14.71
C GLU A 107 0.22 15.15 -15.89
N SER A 108 -0.30 13.94 -15.71
CA SER A 108 -0.21 12.85 -16.68
C SER A 108 -1.23 11.76 -16.33
N PRO A 109 -1.44 10.76 -17.21
CA PRO A 109 -2.26 9.59 -16.90
C PRO A 109 -1.75 8.77 -15.69
N PHE A 110 -0.51 8.97 -15.26
CA PHE A 110 0.08 8.32 -14.09
C PHE A 110 -0.12 9.11 -12.79
N GLN A 111 -0.70 10.31 -12.88
CA GLN A 111 -1.04 11.12 -11.73
C GLN A 111 -2.23 10.51 -10.98
N LYS A 112 -1.97 9.98 -9.79
CA LYS A 112 -2.98 9.40 -8.90
C LYS A 112 -3.01 10.16 -7.58
N SER A 113 -4.20 10.24 -6.97
CA SER A 113 -4.34 10.82 -5.64
C SER A 113 -3.61 9.97 -4.60
N ASN A 114 -2.81 10.63 -3.77
CA ASN A 114 -2.10 10.04 -2.63
C ASN A 114 -2.90 10.13 -1.32
N LYS A 115 -4.16 10.58 -1.36
CA LYS A 115 -5.03 10.51 -0.18
C LYS A 115 -5.23 9.05 0.20
N VAL A 116 -5.18 8.77 1.51
CA VAL A 116 -5.20 7.40 2.02
C VAL A 116 -6.41 6.62 1.50
N ASN A 117 -7.62 7.18 1.60
CA ASN A 117 -8.84 6.51 1.12
C ASN A 117 -8.76 6.16 -0.38
N ASP A 118 -8.23 7.07 -1.22
CA ASP A 118 -8.10 6.82 -2.66
C ASP A 118 -7.10 5.70 -2.95
N VAL A 119 -6.01 5.62 -2.17
CA VAL A 119 -5.04 4.51 -2.25
C VAL A 119 -5.71 3.20 -1.83
N VAL A 120 -6.46 3.19 -0.73
CA VAL A 120 -7.19 1.99 -0.26
C VAL A 120 -8.18 1.52 -1.31
N HIS A 121 -8.95 2.42 -1.92
CA HIS A 121 -9.88 2.04 -2.98
C HIS A 121 -9.19 1.43 -4.18
N ARG A 122 -8.06 2.00 -4.63
CA ARG A 122 -7.32 1.46 -5.78
C ARG A 122 -6.70 0.10 -5.48
N ILE A 123 -6.10 -0.07 -4.30
CA ILE A 123 -5.38 -1.31 -3.98
C ILE A 123 -6.34 -2.47 -3.68
N LEU A 124 -7.53 -2.17 -3.13
CA LEU A 124 -8.56 -3.17 -2.83
C LEU A 124 -9.58 -3.37 -3.97
N ASP A 125 -9.57 -2.55 -5.02
CA ASP A 125 -10.51 -2.67 -6.14
C ASP A 125 -10.57 -4.09 -6.75
N PRO A 126 -9.45 -4.82 -6.91
CA PRO A 126 -9.48 -6.18 -7.44
C PRO A 126 -10.21 -7.20 -6.55
N LEU A 127 -10.48 -6.86 -5.28
CA LEU A 127 -11.23 -7.71 -4.34
C LEU A 127 -12.75 -7.48 -4.39
N HIS A 128 -13.22 -6.56 -5.23
CA HIS A 128 -14.63 -6.22 -5.32
C HIS A 128 -15.47 -7.47 -5.61
N GLY A 129 -16.45 -7.72 -4.73
CA GLY A 129 -17.43 -8.79 -4.92
C GLY A 129 -17.02 -10.14 -4.36
N LEU A 130 -15.76 -10.28 -3.89
CA LEU A 130 -15.25 -11.54 -3.35
C LEU A 130 -15.77 -11.87 -1.95
N GLY A 131 -16.32 -10.89 -1.21
CA GLY A 131 -16.87 -11.12 0.12
C GLY A 131 -15.82 -11.29 1.22
N CYS A 132 -14.61 -10.74 1.03
CA CYS A 132 -13.50 -10.88 1.96
C CYS A 132 -13.53 -9.85 3.10
N ASN A 133 -12.71 -10.11 4.12
CA ASN A 133 -12.39 -9.20 5.21
C ASN A 133 -10.94 -8.70 5.10
N VAL A 134 -10.73 -7.40 5.26
CA VAL A 134 -9.40 -6.77 5.23
C VAL A 134 -9.08 -6.18 6.59
N SER A 135 -8.05 -6.74 7.24
CA SER A 135 -7.43 -6.16 8.42
C SER A 135 -6.49 -5.02 8.05
N MET A 136 -6.57 -3.88 8.73
CA MET A 136 -5.72 -2.72 8.45
C MET A 136 -5.43 -1.90 9.70
N ASP A 137 -4.37 -1.10 9.67
CA ASP A 137 -3.98 -0.26 10.79
C ASP A 137 -4.83 1.03 10.90
N ASN A 138 -4.49 1.88 11.88
CA ASN A 138 -5.18 3.17 12.08
C ASN A 138 -4.87 4.24 11.05
N TYR A 139 -3.83 4.05 10.24
CA TYR A 139 -3.50 4.96 9.15
C TYR A 139 -4.58 4.85 8.06
N PHE A 140 -5.03 3.64 7.75
CA PHE A 140 -6.09 3.38 6.76
C PHE A 140 -7.51 3.48 7.33
N THR A 141 -7.74 3.05 8.58
CA THR A 141 -9.11 2.87 9.10
C THR A 141 -9.87 4.17 9.37
N ASN A 142 -11.07 4.30 8.80
CA ASN A 142 -12.08 5.31 9.13
C ASN A 142 -13.50 4.85 8.75
N LEU A 143 -14.52 5.46 9.36
CA LEU A 143 -15.92 5.03 9.21
C LEU A 143 -16.48 5.25 7.79
N PRO A 144 -16.25 6.40 7.11
CA PRO A 144 -16.68 6.58 5.72
C PRO A 144 -16.15 5.48 4.81
N LEU A 145 -14.84 5.21 4.89
CA LEU A 145 -14.19 4.16 4.11
C LEU A 145 -14.79 2.77 4.38
N ALA A 146 -15.12 2.46 5.63
CA ALA A 146 -15.77 1.19 5.99
C ALA A 146 -17.11 1.00 5.25
N LYS A 147 -17.92 2.06 5.17
CA LYS A 147 -19.22 2.03 4.47
C LYS A 147 -19.05 1.89 2.96
N GLU A 148 -18.09 2.62 2.39
CA GLU A 148 -17.79 2.58 0.95
C GLU A 148 -17.27 1.20 0.52
N LEU A 149 -16.41 0.56 1.33
CA LEU A 149 -15.91 -0.78 1.07
C LEU A 149 -16.99 -1.85 1.26
N LEU A 150 -17.90 -1.68 2.23
CA LEU A 150 -19.02 -2.60 2.41
C LEU A 150 -19.92 -2.66 1.17
N ALA A 151 -20.14 -1.52 0.49
CA ALA A 151 -20.86 -1.48 -0.77
C ALA A 151 -20.18 -2.30 -1.89
N LYS A 152 -18.85 -2.48 -1.81
CA LYS A 152 -18.05 -3.36 -2.70
C LYS A 152 -17.96 -4.82 -2.21
N LYS A 153 -18.74 -5.21 -1.19
CA LYS A 153 -18.65 -6.51 -0.49
C LYS A 153 -17.26 -6.77 0.11
N ILE A 154 -16.61 -5.73 0.61
CA ILE A 154 -15.34 -5.81 1.34
C ILE A 154 -15.60 -5.32 2.76
N THR A 155 -15.40 -6.18 3.75
CA THR A 155 -15.49 -5.78 5.16
C THR A 155 -14.12 -5.40 5.68
N ILE A 156 -14.05 -4.54 6.70
CA ILE A 156 -12.77 -4.13 7.29
C ILE A 156 -12.76 -4.34 8.80
N VAL A 157 -11.59 -4.65 9.32
CA VAL A 157 -11.29 -4.65 10.76
C VAL A 157 -10.02 -3.84 10.96
N GLY A 158 -10.01 -2.94 11.92
CA GLY A 158 -8.84 -2.11 12.16
C GLY A 158 -8.95 -1.26 13.39
N THR A 159 -7.81 -0.74 13.84
CA THR A 159 -7.79 0.23 14.93
C THR A 159 -8.12 1.61 14.39
N MET A 160 -8.77 2.46 15.18
CA MET A 160 -9.03 3.86 14.80
C MET A 160 -8.19 4.81 15.65
N LYS A 161 -7.73 5.92 15.07
CA LYS A 161 -7.08 6.98 15.85
C LYS A 161 -8.10 7.63 16.79
N ALA A 162 -7.71 7.86 18.05
CA ALA A 162 -8.61 8.38 19.09
C ALA A 162 -9.17 9.80 18.80
N ASN A 163 -8.54 10.54 17.89
CA ASN A 163 -8.95 11.88 17.48
C ASN A 163 -9.96 11.88 16.31
N ARG A 164 -10.41 10.72 15.85
CA ARG A 164 -11.42 10.59 14.79
C ARG A 164 -12.76 11.18 15.26
N PRO A 165 -13.38 12.09 14.48
CA PRO A 165 -14.64 12.74 14.87
C PRO A 165 -15.82 11.76 15.01
N GLU A 166 -15.72 10.60 14.37
CA GLU A 166 -16.76 9.57 14.35
C GLU A 166 -16.83 8.78 15.67
N ILE A 167 -15.83 8.93 16.56
CA ILE A 167 -15.80 8.25 17.85
C ILE A 167 -16.64 9.03 18.88
N PRO A 168 -17.71 8.44 19.45
CA PRO A 168 -18.53 9.10 20.46
C PRO A 168 -17.71 9.44 21.72
N LYS A 169 -18.14 10.46 22.46
CA LYS A 169 -17.40 10.97 23.64
C LYS A 169 -17.28 9.90 24.73
N GLU A 170 -18.28 9.04 24.84
CA GLU A 170 -18.41 7.92 25.78
C GLU A 170 -17.30 6.88 25.58
N PHE A 171 -16.78 6.75 24.36
CA PHE A 171 -15.73 5.77 24.00
C PHE A 171 -14.33 6.31 24.26
N LYS A 172 -14.18 7.62 24.46
CA LYS A 172 -12.89 8.26 24.73
C LYS A 172 -12.38 7.89 26.13
N ALA A 173 -11.09 8.09 26.35
CA ALA A 173 -10.46 7.76 27.63
C ALA A 173 -11.08 8.56 28.78
N SER A 174 -11.53 7.88 29.82
CA SER A 174 -12.06 8.47 31.05
C SER A 174 -11.36 7.87 32.27
N LYS A 175 -11.05 8.70 33.26
CA LYS A 175 -10.47 8.28 34.55
C LYS A 175 -11.42 7.39 35.36
N SER A 176 -12.73 7.51 35.12
CA SER A 176 -13.74 6.70 35.80
C SER A 176 -13.90 5.29 35.22
N ARG A 177 -13.27 4.99 34.08
CA ARG A 177 -13.39 3.69 33.42
C ARG A 177 -12.50 2.65 34.10
N THR A 178 -13.11 1.56 34.57
CA THR A 178 -12.37 0.41 35.13
C THR A 178 -11.34 -0.11 34.14
N SER A 179 -10.11 -0.34 34.60
CA SER A 179 -9.04 -0.88 33.76
C SER A 179 -9.45 -2.19 33.10
N LYS A 180 -9.11 -2.37 31.81
CA LYS A 180 -9.45 -3.52 30.96
C LYS A 180 -10.95 -3.72 30.67
N SER A 181 -11.83 -2.80 31.06
CA SER A 181 -13.22 -2.81 30.58
C SER A 181 -13.33 -2.36 29.12
N SER A 182 -14.39 -2.78 28.42
CA SER A 182 -14.69 -2.41 27.04
C SER A 182 -16.13 -1.90 26.89
N LEU A 183 -16.37 -1.09 25.87
CA LEU A 183 -17.69 -0.57 25.50
C LEU A 183 -17.95 -0.91 24.03
N PHE A 184 -19.21 -1.19 23.72
CA PHE A 184 -19.67 -1.51 22.37
C PHE A 184 -20.82 -0.57 21.99
N GLY A 185 -20.86 -0.15 20.74
CA GLY A 185 -21.93 0.65 20.15
C GLY A 185 -22.19 0.16 18.74
N PHE A 186 -23.46 0.19 18.31
CA PHE A 186 -23.94 -0.36 17.05
C PHE A 186 -24.72 0.71 16.27
#